data_AF-A0A919TMH1-F1
#
_entry.id   AF-A0A919TMH1-F1
#
_cell.length_a   1.000
_cell.length_b   1.000
_cell.length_c   1.000
_cell.angle_alpha   90.00
_cell.angle_beta   90.00
_cell.angle_gamma   90.00
#
_symmetry.space_group_name_H-M   'P 1'
#
loop_
_entity.id
_entity.type
_entity.pdbx_description
1 polymer ?
#
loop_
_entity_poly.entity_id
_entity_poly.type
_entity_poly.pdbx_seq_one_letter_code
_entity_poly.pdbx_strand_id
1 'polypeptide(L)'
;MREHDTYGPATMRRGRRKFDDDESDFLKRGRLEPALQEDPDRPEVGDNWSSWDGALHGPEPRPDWVRTEHAAVDSELGVLKTGKEADVYLVRRWLPATGQSSMIAAKRYRDGEHRMFHRDAGYLEGRRVRRSREMRAMSNRTSFGKELIAGQWAAAEFDALGRLWQVGQESGLIRVPYPVQLLGTEVMLEFVGDWETGEAAPRLAQVRAEAEQLDDLWAQMADALSVLARAQVAHGDLSPYNTLVHDGRLVLIDLPQIVDVVANPRGAEFIARDVTNVANWFRARGVAVDAEGLIERLLFEAGLR
;
A
#
# COMPACT_ATOMS: atom_id res chain seq x y z
N MET A 1 -33.75 -15.78 68.30
CA MET A 1 -34.69 -16.85 68.69
C MET A 1 -35.03 -17.61 67.42
N ARG A 2 -34.61 -18.88 67.31
CA ARG A 2 -34.63 -19.71 66.09
C ARG A 2 -33.64 -19.24 65.01
N GLU A 3 -32.78 -20.03 64.35
CA GLU A 3 -32.77 -21.44 63.82
C GLU A 3 -33.21 -21.51 62.33
N HIS A 4 -32.58 -22.29 61.44
CA HIS A 4 -31.21 -22.87 61.41
C HIS A 4 -30.87 -23.42 60.00
N ASP A 5 -29.58 -23.54 59.63
CA ASP A 5 -29.11 -24.24 58.41
C ASP A 5 -29.15 -25.78 58.51
N THR A 6 -29.25 -26.47 57.37
CA THR A 6 -28.92 -27.91 57.12
C THR A 6 -29.12 -28.24 55.61
N TYR A 7 -28.42 -29.15 54.91
CA TYR A 7 -27.12 -29.84 55.12
C TYR A 7 -26.62 -30.45 53.77
N GLY A 8 -25.38 -30.94 53.70
CA GLY A 8 -24.82 -31.68 52.56
C GLY A 8 -24.74 -33.21 52.77
N PRO A 9 -23.68 -33.90 52.30
CA PRO A 9 -23.49 -34.35 50.91
C PRO A 9 -23.16 -35.86 50.77
N ALA A 10 -23.04 -36.41 49.55
CA ALA A 10 -22.54 -37.78 49.31
C ALA A 10 -21.85 -37.98 47.94
N THR A 11 -21.01 -39.03 47.82
CA THR A 11 -20.20 -39.36 46.62
C THR A 11 -20.26 -40.86 46.27
N MET A 12 -20.01 -41.25 45.01
CA MET A 12 -19.52 -42.60 44.65
C MET A 12 -18.81 -42.63 43.29
N ARG A 13 -17.97 -43.65 43.05
CA ARG A 13 -17.13 -43.84 41.85
C ARG A 13 -16.75 -45.32 41.67
N ARG A 14 -16.36 -45.74 40.45
CA ARG A 14 -16.00 -47.10 39.94
C ARG A 14 -17.19 -47.88 39.36
N GLY A 15 -17.00 -48.81 38.40
CA GLY A 15 -15.74 -49.37 37.90
C GLY A 15 -15.77 -49.92 36.45
N ARG A 16 -14.66 -50.52 36.01
CA ARG A 16 -14.43 -51.05 34.65
C ARG A 16 -15.14 -52.39 34.38
N ARG A 17 -15.47 -52.63 33.11
CA ARG A 17 -15.32 -53.94 32.44
C ARG A 17 -14.46 -53.77 31.18
N LYS A 18 -14.05 -54.89 30.58
CA LYS A 18 -12.89 -54.99 29.68
C LYS A 18 -13.03 -56.23 28.79
N PHE A 19 -12.75 -56.08 27.49
CA PHE A 19 -12.36 -57.15 26.53
C PHE A 19 -13.41 -58.24 26.23
N ASP A 20 -13.68 -58.65 24.98
CA ASP A 20 -13.31 -58.10 23.65
C ASP A 20 -14.61 -57.97 22.79
N ASP A 21 -14.82 -58.33 21.50
CA ASP A 21 -14.03 -59.01 20.45
C ASP A 21 -14.60 -58.70 19.04
N ASP A 22 -13.90 -59.17 17.98
CA ASP A 22 -14.24 -59.23 16.53
C ASP A 22 -15.41 -58.41 15.93
N GLU A 23 -15.09 -57.52 14.97
CA GLU A 23 -15.27 -57.87 13.54
C GLU A 23 -14.34 -57.02 12.64
N SER A 24 -13.97 -57.55 11.47
CA SER A 24 -12.98 -56.91 10.58
C SER A 24 -13.52 -56.70 9.16
N ASP A 25 -13.55 -55.45 8.69
CA ASP A 25 -13.78 -55.14 7.27
C ASP A 25 -12.80 -54.06 6.78
N PHE A 26 -11.62 -54.52 6.35
CA PHE A 26 -10.51 -53.68 5.88
C PHE A 26 -10.61 -53.37 4.36
N LEU A 27 -11.82 -53.06 3.87
CA LEU A 27 -12.05 -52.74 2.47
C LEU A 27 -11.65 -51.29 2.12
N LYS A 28 -10.48 -51.18 1.47
CA LYS A 28 -9.89 -49.95 0.90
C LYS A 28 -10.92 -49.17 0.07
N ARG A 29 -11.47 -48.09 0.63
CA ARG A 29 -12.02 -47.00 -0.19
C ARG A 29 -10.85 -46.13 -0.65
N GLY A 30 -10.85 -45.81 -1.94
CA GLY A 30 -9.72 -45.16 -2.60
C GLY A 30 -9.42 -43.78 -2.03
N ARG A 31 -8.21 -43.30 -2.34
CA ARG A 31 -7.90 -41.87 -2.23
C ARG A 31 -8.92 -41.15 -3.11
N LEU A 32 -9.73 -40.26 -2.52
CA LEU A 32 -10.42 -39.25 -3.29
C LEU A 32 -9.31 -38.28 -3.73
N GLU A 33 -8.79 -38.50 -4.93
CA GLU A 33 -8.07 -37.46 -5.65
C GLU A 33 -8.98 -36.22 -5.66
N PRO A 34 -8.48 -35.04 -5.25
CA PRO A 34 -9.31 -33.85 -5.28
C PRO A 34 -9.66 -33.57 -6.74
N ALA A 35 -10.94 -33.70 -7.06
CA ALA A 35 -11.45 -33.24 -8.34
C ALA A 35 -11.21 -31.73 -8.41
N LEU A 36 -10.18 -31.32 -9.15
CA LEU A 36 -10.04 -29.95 -9.61
C LEU A 36 -11.26 -29.69 -10.48
N GLN A 37 -12.27 -29.07 -9.88
CA GLN A 37 -13.42 -28.57 -10.59
C GLN A 37 -12.95 -27.36 -11.37
N GLU A 38 -12.54 -27.60 -12.61
CA GLU A 38 -12.11 -26.58 -13.57
C GLU A 38 -13.23 -25.55 -13.70
N ASP A 39 -13.00 -24.41 -13.07
CA ASP A 39 -13.87 -23.24 -13.05
C ASP A 39 -13.73 -22.57 -14.42
N PRO A 40 -14.72 -22.67 -15.33
CA PRO A 40 -14.53 -22.40 -16.76
C PRO A 40 -14.26 -20.93 -17.07
N ASP A 41 -14.49 -20.04 -16.09
CA ASP A 41 -14.18 -18.62 -16.18
C ASP A 41 -12.73 -18.28 -15.74
N ARG A 42 -11.91 -19.27 -15.35
CA ARG A 42 -10.48 -19.11 -15.01
C ARG A 42 -9.55 -19.43 -16.18
N PRO A 43 -8.31 -18.89 -16.19
CA PRO A 43 -7.29 -19.31 -17.13
C PRO A 43 -6.79 -20.74 -16.83
N GLU A 44 -6.33 -21.45 -17.86
CA GLU A 44 -5.68 -22.77 -17.74
C GLU A 44 -4.36 -22.74 -16.93
N VAL A 45 -3.81 -21.54 -16.71
CA VAL A 45 -2.54 -21.29 -16.01
C VAL A 45 -2.62 -20.01 -15.19
N GLY A 46 -1.97 -19.97 -14.01
CA GLY A 46 -2.01 -18.84 -13.07
C GLY A 46 -3.29 -18.81 -12.22
N ASP A 47 -3.50 -17.71 -11.49
CA ASP A 47 -4.56 -17.63 -10.47
C ASP A 47 -5.88 -17.06 -11.03
N ASN A 48 -5.79 -15.99 -11.82
CA ASN A 48 -6.93 -15.25 -12.37
C ASN A 48 -6.57 -14.61 -13.73
N TRP A 49 -7.58 -14.31 -14.55
CA TRP A 49 -7.40 -13.37 -15.67
C TRP A 49 -7.02 -11.97 -15.17
N SER A 50 -6.28 -11.24 -15.99
CA SER A 50 -5.91 -9.84 -15.75
C SER A 50 -7.13 -8.97 -15.48
N SER A 51 -7.13 -8.25 -14.36
CA SER A 51 -8.24 -7.35 -13.97
C SER A 51 -8.25 -6.01 -14.74
N TRP A 52 -7.50 -5.90 -15.84
CA TRP A 52 -7.25 -4.66 -16.58
C TRP A 52 -8.53 -3.99 -17.10
N ASP A 53 -9.38 -4.68 -17.85
CA ASP A 53 -10.50 -4.08 -18.60
C ASP A 53 -11.58 -3.42 -17.73
N GLY A 54 -11.67 -3.81 -16.45
CA GLY A 54 -12.60 -3.24 -15.47
C GLY A 54 -12.05 -2.06 -14.66
N ALA A 55 -10.78 -1.70 -14.85
CA ALA A 55 -10.05 -0.78 -13.99
C ALA A 55 -9.85 0.61 -14.61
N LEU A 56 -9.55 1.60 -13.77
CA LEU A 56 -8.96 2.87 -14.22
C LEU A 56 -7.48 2.63 -14.53
N HIS A 57 -6.95 3.18 -15.63
CA HIS A 57 -5.58 2.96 -16.07
C HIS A 57 -4.65 4.15 -15.78
N GLY A 58 -3.36 3.86 -15.66
CA GLY A 58 -2.33 4.89 -15.54
C GLY A 58 -2.22 5.82 -16.76
N PRO A 59 -1.48 6.95 -16.59
CA PRO A 59 -1.32 7.97 -17.62
C PRO A 59 -0.61 7.44 -18.88
N GLU A 60 -0.86 8.09 -20.01
CA GLU A 60 -0.16 7.82 -21.27
C GLU A 60 1.03 8.79 -21.47
N PRO A 61 2.10 8.37 -22.17
CA PRO A 61 2.34 7.03 -22.74
C PRO A 61 2.65 6.00 -21.64
N ARG A 62 2.16 4.76 -21.81
CA ARG A 62 2.40 3.68 -20.85
C ARG A 62 3.81 3.09 -21.05
N PRO A 63 4.52 2.68 -19.98
CA PRO A 63 5.78 1.94 -20.13
C PRO A 63 5.61 0.61 -20.87
N ASP A 64 6.55 0.25 -21.74
CA ASP A 64 6.52 -0.97 -22.59
C ASP A 64 6.46 -2.29 -21.80
N TRP A 65 6.76 -2.26 -20.49
CA TRP A 65 6.64 -3.41 -19.60
C TRP A 65 5.19 -3.70 -19.18
N VAL A 66 4.28 -2.72 -19.27
CA VAL A 66 2.87 -2.86 -18.84
C VAL A 66 2.11 -3.73 -19.83
N ARG A 67 1.69 -4.92 -19.38
CA ARG A 67 0.73 -5.78 -20.11
C ARG A 67 -0.71 -5.30 -19.90
N THR A 68 -1.41 -5.14 -21.03
CA THR A 68 -2.77 -4.60 -21.18
C THR A 68 -3.67 -5.53 -22.02
N GLU A 69 -3.17 -6.70 -22.39
CA GLU A 69 -3.82 -7.64 -23.29
C GLU A 69 -4.88 -8.48 -22.55
N HIS A 70 -6.06 -8.69 -23.14
CA HIS A 70 -7.18 -9.44 -22.52
C HIS A 70 -6.80 -10.87 -22.09
N ALA A 71 -5.86 -11.50 -22.79
CA ALA A 71 -5.34 -12.84 -22.49
C ALA A 71 -4.17 -12.83 -21.48
N ALA A 72 -3.87 -11.70 -20.84
CA ALA A 72 -2.92 -11.64 -19.74
C ALA A 72 -3.53 -12.28 -18.48
N VAL A 73 -2.66 -12.94 -17.72
CA VAL A 73 -2.97 -13.68 -16.49
C VAL A 73 -2.24 -13.00 -15.34
N ASP A 74 -2.93 -12.80 -14.21
CA ASP A 74 -2.32 -12.35 -12.97
C ASP A 74 -2.02 -13.56 -12.07
N SER A 75 -0.88 -13.54 -11.38
CA SER A 75 -0.45 -14.59 -10.46
C SER A 75 0.24 -13.99 -9.24
N GLU A 76 -0.21 -14.34 -8.03
CA GLU A 76 0.25 -13.72 -6.78
C GLU A 76 1.46 -14.47 -6.21
N LEU A 77 2.63 -13.82 -6.25
CA LEU A 77 3.90 -14.42 -5.85
C LEU A 77 4.17 -14.33 -4.34
N GLY A 78 3.43 -13.49 -3.61
CA GLY A 78 3.53 -13.38 -2.15
C GLY A 78 3.30 -11.96 -1.62
N VAL A 79 3.61 -11.75 -0.33
CA VAL A 79 3.38 -10.47 0.37
C VAL A 79 4.69 -9.68 0.50
N LEU A 80 4.70 -8.45 -0.02
CA LEU A 80 5.83 -7.51 0.10
C LEU A 80 5.80 -6.73 1.42
N LYS A 81 4.60 -6.34 1.87
CA LYS A 81 4.40 -5.53 3.08
C LYS A 81 3.00 -5.75 3.64
N THR A 82 2.89 -6.28 4.85
CA THR A 82 1.64 -6.17 5.62
C THR A 82 1.56 -4.80 6.32
N GLY A 83 0.37 -4.23 6.44
CA GLY A 83 0.17 -2.92 7.05
C GLY A 83 -1.15 -2.79 7.80
N LYS A 84 -1.26 -1.74 8.63
CA LYS A 84 -2.51 -1.40 9.36
C LYS A 84 -3.64 -0.93 8.44
N GLU A 85 -3.28 -0.30 7.33
CA GLU A 85 -4.22 0.43 6.45
C GLU A 85 -4.33 -0.20 5.06
N ALA A 86 -3.26 -0.85 4.59
CA ALA A 86 -3.20 -1.62 3.35
C ALA A 86 -2.15 -2.73 3.47
N ASP A 87 -2.32 -3.79 2.70
CA ASP A 87 -1.28 -4.78 2.42
C ASP A 87 -0.78 -4.60 0.98
N VAL A 88 0.47 -4.96 0.72
CA VAL A 88 1.09 -4.93 -0.62
C VAL A 88 1.55 -6.33 -1.00
N TYR A 89 1.07 -6.81 -2.14
CA TYR A 89 1.35 -8.12 -2.71
C TYR A 89 2.22 -7.99 -3.96
N LEU A 90 3.06 -8.98 -4.23
CA LEU A 90 3.81 -9.12 -5.48
C LEU A 90 2.93 -9.90 -6.46
N VAL A 91 2.65 -9.31 -7.62
CA VAL A 91 1.84 -9.92 -8.68
C VAL A 91 2.63 -9.96 -9.97
N ARG A 92 2.74 -11.14 -10.58
CA ARG A 92 3.24 -11.31 -11.94
C ARG A 92 2.06 -11.28 -12.90
N ARG A 93 1.96 -10.25 -13.73
CA ARG A 93 1.07 -10.25 -14.90
C ARG A 93 1.83 -10.84 -16.08
N TRP A 94 1.27 -11.80 -16.81
CA TRP A 94 1.98 -12.44 -17.93
C TRP A 94 1.06 -12.95 -19.03
N LEU A 95 1.58 -13.04 -20.26
CA LEU A 95 0.85 -13.64 -21.38
C LEU A 95 1.27 -15.10 -21.57
N PRO A 96 0.35 -16.08 -21.46
CA PRO A 96 0.66 -17.49 -21.72
C PRO A 96 1.23 -17.76 -23.12
N ALA A 97 0.78 -17.00 -24.13
CA ALA A 97 1.18 -17.19 -25.52
C ALA A 97 2.62 -16.71 -25.86
N THR A 98 3.21 -15.82 -25.05
CA THR A 98 4.54 -15.24 -25.33
C THR A 98 5.53 -15.35 -24.17
N GLY A 99 5.07 -15.71 -22.97
CA GLY A 99 5.87 -15.75 -21.75
C GLY A 99 6.25 -14.37 -21.17
N GLN A 100 5.99 -13.27 -21.90
CA GLN A 100 6.27 -11.91 -21.47
C GLN A 100 5.50 -11.56 -20.20
N SER A 101 6.14 -10.84 -19.26
CA SER A 101 5.51 -10.48 -17.99
C SER A 101 5.85 -9.08 -17.48
N SER A 102 4.91 -8.49 -16.75
CA SER A 102 5.11 -7.39 -15.81
C SER A 102 5.40 -7.95 -14.42
N MET A 103 6.16 -7.22 -13.60
CA MET A 103 6.12 -7.36 -12.15
C MET A 103 5.38 -6.17 -11.55
N ILE A 104 4.40 -6.42 -10.68
CA ILE A 104 3.43 -5.43 -10.18
C ILE A 104 3.37 -5.51 -8.65
N ALA A 105 3.29 -4.35 -7.99
CA ALA A 105 2.99 -4.25 -6.57
C ALA A 105 1.48 -3.92 -6.39
N ALA A 106 0.68 -4.88 -5.97
CA ALA A 106 -0.76 -4.71 -5.75
C ALA A 106 -1.03 -4.27 -4.29
N LYS A 107 -1.39 -3.00 -4.10
CA LYS A 107 -1.71 -2.39 -2.81
C LYS A 107 -3.22 -2.48 -2.54
N ARG A 108 -3.63 -3.36 -1.64
CA ARG A 108 -5.03 -3.60 -1.25
C ARG A 108 -5.35 -2.87 0.05
N TYR A 109 -6.23 -1.87 0.00
CA TYR A 109 -6.64 -1.13 1.19
C TYR A 109 -7.57 -1.96 2.09
N ARG A 110 -7.29 -1.96 3.40
CA ARG A 110 -8.10 -2.64 4.41
C ARG A 110 -9.36 -1.85 4.74
N ASP A 111 -10.39 -2.55 5.21
CA ASP A 111 -11.59 -1.91 5.74
C ASP A 111 -11.35 -1.13 7.04
N GLY A 112 -12.16 -0.10 7.23
CA GLY A 112 -11.96 1.00 8.19
C GLY A 112 -12.07 0.68 9.69
N GLU A 113 -11.90 -0.57 10.12
CA GLU A 113 -11.75 -0.92 11.55
C GLU A 113 -10.47 -0.32 12.15
N HIS A 114 -9.36 -0.34 11.40
CA HIS A 114 -8.01 -0.10 11.92
C HIS A 114 -7.45 1.32 11.71
N ARG A 115 -8.16 2.20 10.98
CA ARG A 115 -7.66 3.56 10.62
C ARG A 115 -7.73 4.60 11.76
N MET A 116 -8.47 4.35 12.84
CA MET A 116 -8.81 5.35 13.88
C MET A 116 -7.66 5.85 14.79
N PHE A 117 -6.39 5.63 14.46
CA PHE A 117 -5.26 6.00 15.34
C PHE A 117 -4.30 7.07 14.78
N HIS A 118 -4.42 7.48 13.51
CA HIS A 118 -3.58 8.56 12.94
C HIS A 118 -4.39 9.71 12.30
N ARG A 119 -4.96 10.55 13.18
CA ARG A 119 -5.18 11.99 12.96
C ARG A 119 -6.18 12.41 11.86
N ASP A 120 -7.27 11.66 11.67
CA ASP A 120 -8.38 11.94 10.71
C ASP A 120 -8.75 13.43 10.54
N ALA A 121 -8.87 14.18 11.65
CA ALA A 121 -9.48 15.52 11.70
C ALA A 121 -8.96 16.48 10.62
N GLY A 122 -7.66 16.76 10.63
CA GLY A 122 -7.05 17.77 9.76
C GLY A 122 -6.59 17.27 8.39
N TYR A 123 -6.95 16.04 7.99
CA TYR A 123 -6.77 15.54 6.62
C TYR A 123 -8.04 15.68 5.77
N LEU A 124 -9.21 15.57 6.40
CA LEU A 124 -10.51 15.69 5.72
C LEU A 124 -10.97 17.15 5.57
N GLU A 125 -10.51 18.07 6.41
CA GLU A 125 -10.96 19.48 6.45
C GLU A 125 -10.80 20.24 5.11
N GLY A 126 -9.85 19.88 4.25
CA GLY A 126 -9.70 20.45 2.91
C GLY A 126 -10.59 19.82 1.82
N ARG A 127 -11.08 18.59 2.00
CA ARG A 127 -11.70 17.80 0.91
C ARG A 127 -13.21 18.07 0.78
N ARG A 128 -13.58 19.09 -0.02
CA ARG A 128 -14.99 19.47 -0.32
C ARG A 128 -15.77 18.41 -1.12
N VAL A 129 -16.33 17.40 -0.45
CA VAL A 129 -17.20 16.38 -1.06
C VAL A 129 -18.58 16.95 -1.46
N ARG A 130 -18.88 16.96 -2.77
CA ARG A 130 -20.16 17.43 -3.34
C ARG A 130 -21.28 16.35 -3.32
N ARG A 131 -21.75 15.89 -2.15
CA ARG A 131 -23.07 15.22 -1.98
C ARG A 131 -23.45 15.00 -0.49
N SER A 132 -24.65 15.44 -0.11
CA SER A 132 -25.17 15.39 1.28
C SER A 132 -25.79 14.05 1.70
N ARG A 133 -25.66 12.99 0.89
CA ARG A 133 -26.08 11.62 1.22
C ARG A 133 -24.87 10.76 1.59
N GLU A 134 -23.83 10.75 0.77
CA GLU A 134 -22.54 10.08 1.06
C GLU A 134 -21.95 10.54 2.40
N MET A 135 -21.90 11.86 2.66
CA MET A 135 -21.48 12.45 3.94
C MET A 135 -22.15 11.83 5.19
N ARG A 136 -23.43 11.43 5.08
CA ARG A 136 -24.16 10.80 6.20
C ARG A 136 -23.86 9.31 6.35
N ALA A 137 -23.58 8.60 5.26
CA ALA A 137 -23.11 7.21 5.31
C ALA A 137 -21.69 7.12 5.91
N MET A 138 -20.81 8.06 5.53
CA MET A 138 -19.47 8.22 6.08
C MET A 138 -19.50 8.51 7.59
N SER A 139 -20.29 9.52 8.00
CA SER A 139 -20.48 9.87 9.42
C SER A 139 -20.99 8.69 10.27
N ASN A 140 -21.91 7.89 9.72
CA ASN A 140 -22.49 6.73 10.39
C ASN A 140 -21.63 5.45 10.31
N ARG A 141 -20.45 5.48 9.67
CA ARG A 141 -19.42 4.41 9.68
C ARG A 141 -19.93 2.98 9.35
N THR A 142 -20.93 2.86 8.48
CA THR A 142 -21.40 1.55 7.98
C THR A 142 -20.31 0.86 7.16
N SER A 143 -20.42 -0.46 6.91
CA SER A 143 -19.49 -1.20 6.04
C SER A 143 -19.32 -0.51 4.68
N PHE A 144 -20.42 -0.27 3.97
CA PHE A 144 -20.46 0.51 2.74
C PHE A 144 -19.83 1.91 2.86
N GLY A 145 -19.94 2.57 4.02
CA GLY A 145 -19.28 3.84 4.30
C GLY A 145 -17.76 3.71 4.44
N LYS A 146 -17.26 2.62 5.04
CA LYS A 146 -15.82 2.32 5.19
C LYS A 146 -15.18 1.96 3.84
N GLU A 147 -15.89 1.20 3.03
CA GLU A 147 -15.55 0.79 1.66
C GLU A 147 -15.47 2.02 0.73
N LEU A 148 -16.53 2.85 0.71
CA LEU A 148 -16.57 4.10 -0.06
C LEU A 148 -15.43 5.06 0.31
N ILE A 149 -15.07 5.15 1.60
CA ILE A 149 -13.90 5.90 2.06
C ILE A 149 -12.61 5.27 1.52
N ALA A 150 -12.44 3.94 1.60
CA ALA A 150 -11.24 3.26 1.10
C ALA A 150 -11.04 3.49 -0.41
N GLY A 151 -12.10 3.41 -1.22
CA GLY A 151 -12.04 3.72 -2.65
C GLY A 151 -11.65 5.18 -2.93
N GLN A 152 -12.07 6.13 -2.10
CA GLN A 152 -11.65 7.53 -2.22
C GLN A 152 -10.17 7.76 -1.85
N TRP A 153 -9.59 6.97 -0.94
CA TRP A 153 -8.14 7.01 -0.68
C TRP A 153 -7.35 6.38 -1.84
N ALA A 154 -7.81 5.23 -2.35
CA ALA A 154 -7.21 4.55 -3.50
C ALA A 154 -7.20 5.45 -4.76
N ALA A 155 -8.33 6.09 -5.07
CA ALA A 155 -8.44 7.09 -6.14
C ALA A 155 -7.52 8.30 -5.93
N ALA A 156 -7.48 8.87 -4.71
CA ALA A 156 -6.62 10.03 -4.44
C ALA A 156 -5.12 9.71 -4.56
N GLU A 157 -4.67 8.52 -4.13
CA GLU A 157 -3.29 8.06 -4.34
C GLU A 157 -2.99 7.84 -5.83
N PHE A 158 -3.90 7.18 -6.56
CA PHE A 158 -3.76 6.88 -7.98
C PHE A 158 -3.66 8.15 -8.84
N ASP A 159 -4.58 9.09 -8.65
CA ASP A 159 -4.59 10.40 -9.31
C ASP A 159 -3.31 11.20 -9.06
N ALA A 160 -2.78 11.14 -7.83
CA ALA A 160 -1.59 11.87 -7.44
C ALA A 160 -0.30 11.22 -7.93
N LEU A 161 -0.20 9.89 -7.88
CA LEU A 161 0.86 9.11 -8.53
C LEU A 161 0.90 9.40 -10.04
N GLY A 162 -0.24 9.45 -10.71
CA GLY A 162 -0.32 9.73 -12.15
C GLY A 162 0.31 11.08 -12.51
N ARG A 163 -0.07 12.14 -11.78
CA ARG A 163 0.51 13.49 -11.96
C ARG A 163 2.01 13.53 -11.63
N LEU A 164 2.42 12.97 -10.50
CA LEU A 164 3.82 13.00 -10.07
C LEU A 164 4.73 12.13 -10.96
N TRP A 165 4.20 11.05 -11.53
CA TRP A 165 4.90 10.25 -12.53
C TRP A 165 5.09 11.03 -13.83
N GLN A 166 4.05 11.70 -14.36
CA GLN A 166 4.18 12.54 -15.55
C GLN A 166 5.22 13.65 -15.36
N VAL A 167 5.18 14.38 -14.24
CA VAL A 167 6.19 15.39 -13.91
C VAL A 167 7.59 14.78 -13.74
N GLY A 168 7.69 13.56 -13.21
CA GLY A 168 8.94 12.80 -13.14
C GLY A 168 9.53 12.47 -14.50
N GLN A 169 8.69 12.02 -15.46
CA GLN A 169 9.09 11.72 -16.83
C GLN A 169 9.52 12.97 -17.61
N GLU A 170 8.88 14.12 -17.37
CA GLU A 170 9.22 15.39 -18.03
C GLU A 170 10.47 16.07 -17.45
N SER A 171 10.66 16.00 -16.13
CA SER A 171 11.71 16.77 -15.42
C SER A 171 12.93 15.96 -14.97
N GLY A 172 12.78 14.66 -14.74
CA GLY A 172 13.79 13.83 -14.07
C GLY A 172 14.04 14.14 -12.59
N LEU A 173 13.31 15.09 -11.99
CA LEU A 173 13.55 15.60 -10.63
C LEU A 173 12.83 14.78 -9.53
N ILE A 174 11.85 13.95 -9.90
CA ILE A 174 11.15 13.03 -9.00
C ILE A 174 10.98 11.67 -9.69
N ARG A 175 10.99 10.57 -8.92
CA ARG A 175 10.51 9.27 -9.38
C ARG A 175 9.51 8.73 -8.35
N VAL A 176 8.40 8.21 -8.85
CA VAL A 176 7.36 7.46 -8.12
C VAL A 176 7.03 6.22 -8.95
N PRO A 177 6.47 5.15 -8.37
CA PRO A 177 6.01 3.99 -9.13
C PRO A 177 4.95 4.40 -10.16
N TYR A 178 5.05 3.94 -11.41
CA TYR A 178 3.97 4.09 -12.38
C TYR A 178 2.67 3.44 -11.85
N PRO A 179 1.55 4.17 -11.77
CA PRO A 179 0.28 3.60 -11.30
C PRO A 179 -0.38 2.81 -12.43
N VAL A 180 -0.18 1.48 -12.45
CA VAL A 180 -0.65 0.60 -13.53
C VAL A 180 -2.16 0.68 -13.70
N GLN A 181 -2.90 0.39 -12.63
CA GLN A 181 -4.37 0.42 -12.62
C GLN A 181 -4.96 0.57 -11.22
N LEU A 182 -6.23 0.97 -11.15
CA LEU A 182 -7.03 1.07 -9.92
C LEU A 182 -8.38 0.36 -10.13
N LEU A 183 -8.68 -0.60 -9.26
CA LEU A 183 -9.95 -1.33 -9.24
C LEU A 183 -10.53 -1.35 -7.81
N GLY A 184 -11.61 -0.61 -7.59
CA GLY A 184 -12.28 -0.53 -6.28
C GLY A 184 -11.40 0.07 -5.19
N THR A 185 -10.78 -0.80 -4.38
CA THR A 185 -9.86 -0.46 -3.28
C THR A 185 -8.44 -1.02 -3.48
N GLU A 186 -8.15 -1.59 -4.65
CA GLU A 186 -6.83 -2.08 -5.04
C GLU A 186 -6.15 -1.10 -6.01
N VAL A 187 -4.93 -0.71 -5.68
CA VAL A 187 -4.04 0.11 -6.53
C VAL A 187 -2.88 -0.79 -6.97
N MET A 188 -2.76 -1.08 -8.27
CA MET A 188 -1.62 -1.79 -8.84
C MET A 188 -0.56 -0.80 -9.31
N LEU A 189 0.70 -1.03 -8.91
CA LEU A 189 1.84 -0.14 -9.14
C LEU A 189 3.01 -0.87 -9.83
N GLU A 190 3.90 -0.12 -10.45
CA GLU A 190 5.27 -0.55 -10.77
C GLU A 190 5.91 -1.24 -9.57
N PHE A 191 6.37 -2.48 -9.76
CA PHE A 191 7.27 -3.11 -8.80
C PHE A 191 8.67 -2.49 -8.94
N VAL A 192 9.13 -1.84 -7.89
CA VAL A 192 10.45 -1.21 -7.82
C VAL A 192 11.39 -2.15 -7.08
N GLY A 193 12.25 -2.85 -7.83
CA GLY A 193 13.11 -3.92 -7.33
C GLY A 193 13.70 -4.76 -8.45
N ASP A 194 14.35 -5.87 -8.08
CA ASP A 194 14.88 -6.85 -9.02
C ASP A 194 13.75 -7.75 -9.55
N TRP A 195 13.54 -7.74 -10.87
CA TRP A 195 12.40 -8.37 -11.52
C TRP A 195 12.59 -9.88 -11.78
N GLU A 196 13.83 -10.39 -11.71
CA GLU A 196 14.16 -11.80 -11.92
C GLU A 196 14.02 -12.60 -10.62
N THR A 197 14.42 -12.00 -9.50
CA THR A 197 14.35 -12.58 -8.14
C THR A 197 13.06 -12.23 -7.40
N GLY A 198 12.44 -11.09 -7.72
CA GLY A 198 11.33 -10.51 -6.95
C GLY A 198 11.77 -9.77 -5.69
N GLU A 199 13.06 -9.48 -5.49
CA GLU A 199 13.54 -8.71 -4.34
C GLU A 199 13.21 -7.21 -4.49
N ALA A 200 12.40 -6.67 -3.57
CA ALA A 200 12.01 -5.27 -3.58
C ALA A 200 13.19 -4.34 -3.26
N ALA A 201 13.26 -3.19 -3.92
CA ALA A 201 14.32 -2.21 -3.71
C ALA A 201 14.45 -1.79 -2.23
N PRO A 202 15.68 -1.63 -1.70
CA PRO A 202 15.88 -1.26 -0.30
C PRO A 202 15.26 0.11 0.00
N ARG A 203 14.62 0.24 1.16
CA ARG A 203 14.21 1.55 1.67
C ARG A 203 15.44 2.36 1.99
N LEU A 204 15.39 3.68 1.81
CA LEU A 204 16.48 4.61 2.16
C LEU A 204 16.98 4.35 3.59
N ALA A 205 16.08 4.09 4.54
CA ALA A 205 16.41 3.71 5.93
C ALA A 205 17.40 2.53 6.08
N GLN A 206 17.39 1.58 5.14
CA GLN A 206 18.20 0.37 5.12
C GLN A 206 19.52 0.54 4.34
N VAL A 207 19.61 1.58 3.51
CA VAL A 207 20.77 1.82 2.64
C VAL A 207 22.02 2.12 3.47
N ARG A 208 23.13 1.50 3.05
CA ARG A 208 24.50 1.81 3.45
C ARG A 208 25.18 2.33 2.20
N ALA A 209 25.59 3.59 2.23
CA ALA A 209 26.14 4.33 1.11
C ALA A 209 27.26 5.22 1.61
N GLU A 210 28.24 5.49 0.76
CA GLU A 210 29.36 6.38 1.07
C GLU A 210 28.92 7.86 1.04
N ALA A 211 29.75 8.76 1.58
CA ALA A 211 29.39 10.18 1.74
C ALA A 211 28.89 10.83 0.44
N GLU A 212 29.63 10.67 -0.67
CA GLU A 212 29.28 11.19 -2.00
C GLU A 212 27.91 10.70 -2.50
N GLN A 213 27.58 9.43 -2.22
CA GLN A 213 26.28 8.85 -2.57
C GLN A 213 25.15 9.37 -1.68
N LEU A 214 25.44 9.68 -0.41
CA LEU A 214 24.47 10.27 0.51
C LEU A 214 24.20 11.75 0.18
N ASP A 215 25.22 12.48 -0.30
CA ASP A 215 25.08 13.86 -0.80
C ASP A 215 24.25 13.90 -2.10
N ASP A 216 24.47 12.98 -3.05
CA ASP A 216 23.64 12.84 -4.26
C ASP A 216 22.18 12.46 -3.92
N LEU A 217 21.97 11.45 -3.06
CA LEU A 217 20.63 11.10 -2.60
C LEU A 217 19.96 12.25 -1.83
N TRP A 218 20.71 13.12 -1.15
CA TRP A 218 20.16 14.33 -0.54
C TRP A 218 19.76 15.38 -1.58
N ALA A 219 20.57 15.59 -2.64
CA ALA A 219 20.20 16.46 -3.74
C ALA A 219 18.91 15.99 -4.44
N GLN A 220 18.82 14.69 -4.77
CA GLN A 220 17.60 14.07 -5.31
C GLN A 220 16.38 14.25 -4.38
N MET A 221 16.57 14.19 -3.05
CA MET A 221 15.50 14.40 -2.08
C MET A 221 15.02 15.87 -2.07
N ALA A 222 15.94 16.83 -2.12
CA ALA A 222 15.62 18.25 -2.17
C ALA A 222 14.91 18.66 -3.47
N ASP A 223 15.27 18.04 -4.60
CA ASP A 223 14.59 18.24 -5.88
C ASP A 223 13.18 17.62 -5.90
N ALA A 224 13.01 16.39 -5.40
CA ALA A 224 11.71 15.76 -5.25
C ALA A 224 10.77 16.57 -4.32
N LEU A 225 11.30 17.12 -3.23
CA LEU A 225 10.58 18.04 -2.35
C LEU A 225 10.16 19.33 -3.07
N SER A 226 11.03 19.92 -3.89
CA SER A 226 10.67 21.09 -4.71
C SER A 226 9.61 20.77 -5.78
N VAL A 227 9.60 19.55 -6.34
CA VAL A 227 8.51 19.12 -7.23
C VAL A 227 7.18 19.03 -6.46
N LEU A 228 7.16 18.41 -5.28
CA LEU A 228 5.96 18.33 -4.43
C LEU A 228 5.43 19.74 -4.07
N ALA A 229 6.31 20.63 -3.61
CA ALA A 229 5.93 22.00 -3.24
C ALA A 229 5.34 22.79 -4.42
N ARG A 230 5.99 22.75 -5.60
CA ARG A 230 5.47 23.40 -6.83
C ARG A 230 4.16 22.78 -7.33
N ALA A 231 3.95 21.48 -7.09
CA ALA A 231 2.68 20.80 -7.31
C ALA A 231 1.63 21.06 -6.21
N GLN A 232 1.93 21.96 -5.26
CA GLN A 232 1.08 22.39 -4.14
C GLN A 232 0.63 21.23 -3.23
N VAL A 233 1.51 20.24 -3.08
CA VAL A 233 1.29 19.07 -2.24
C VAL A 233 2.44 18.84 -1.24
N ALA A 234 2.09 18.33 -0.07
CA ALA A 234 3.01 17.66 0.84
C ALA A 234 2.71 16.15 0.82
N HIS A 235 3.72 15.31 1.06
CA HIS A 235 3.54 13.86 1.25
C HIS A 235 2.78 13.59 2.56
N GLY A 236 3.05 14.42 3.57
CA GLY A 236 2.36 14.45 4.86
C GLY A 236 2.97 13.51 5.90
N ASP A 237 3.68 12.45 5.48
CA ASP A 237 4.43 11.52 6.32
C ASP A 237 5.78 11.09 5.67
N LEU A 238 6.44 11.97 4.91
CA LEU A 238 7.67 11.62 4.18
C LEU A 238 8.77 11.20 5.16
N SER A 239 9.47 10.12 4.82
CA SER A 239 10.52 9.55 5.65
C SER A 239 11.45 8.63 4.84
N PRO A 240 12.59 8.24 5.44
CA PRO A 240 13.45 7.16 4.92
C PRO A 240 12.77 5.78 4.85
N TYR A 241 11.57 5.59 5.43
CA TYR A 241 10.85 4.31 5.46
C TYR A 241 9.77 4.17 4.37
N ASN A 242 9.41 5.27 3.69
CA ASN A 242 8.54 5.34 2.51
C ASN A 242 9.24 6.04 1.33
N THR A 243 10.58 5.97 1.31
CA THR A 243 11.41 6.24 0.14
C THR A 243 12.26 5.00 -0.14
N LEU A 244 12.33 4.55 -1.39
CA LEU A 244 13.21 3.46 -1.85
C LEU A 244 14.45 4.04 -2.54
N VAL A 245 15.51 3.23 -2.66
CA VAL A 245 16.66 3.51 -3.54
C VAL A 245 16.78 2.36 -4.54
N HIS A 246 16.70 2.67 -5.83
CA HIS A 246 16.80 1.72 -6.93
C HIS A 246 17.69 2.32 -8.02
N ASP A 247 18.72 1.59 -8.47
CA ASP A 247 19.74 2.07 -9.41
C ASP A 247 20.39 3.42 -9.04
N GLY A 248 20.61 3.65 -7.73
CA GLY A 248 21.12 4.92 -7.20
C GLY A 248 20.11 6.07 -7.19
N ARG A 249 18.86 5.85 -7.63
CA ARG A 249 17.79 6.85 -7.67
C ARG A 249 16.82 6.69 -6.52
N LEU A 250 16.40 7.80 -5.92
CA LEU A 250 15.28 7.80 -4.98
C LEU A 250 13.95 7.50 -5.69
N VAL A 251 13.09 6.71 -5.06
CA VAL A 251 11.70 6.52 -5.48
C VAL A 251 10.78 6.75 -4.29
N LEU A 252 9.93 7.76 -4.37
CA LEU A 252 8.95 8.08 -3.32
C LEU A 252 7.74 7.13 -3.44
N ILE A 253 7.34 6.53 -2.32
CA ILE A 253 6.24 5.56 -2.26
C ILE A 253 5.23 5.93 -1.16
N ASP A 254 4.10 5.22 -1.17
CA ASP A 254 3.05 5.27 -0.13
C ASP A 254 2.46 6.68 0.04
N LEU A 255 1.69 7.13 -0.95
CA LEU A 255 1.20 8.51 -1.10
C LEU A 255 -0.30 8.76 -0.78
N PRO A 256 -1.05 7.94 -0.01
CA PRO A 256 -2.47 8.23 0.26
C PRO A 256 -2.66 9.50 1.09
N GLN A 257 -1.64 9.87 1.88
CA GLN A 257 -1.66 11.03 2.78
C GLN A 257 -1.26 12.34 2.09
N ILE A 258 -1.24 12.41 0.75
CA ILE A 258 -1.00 13.66 0.05
C ILE A 258 -1.97 14.76 0.52
N VAL A 259 -1.37 15.85 1.02
CA VAL A 259 -2.04 17.03 1.54
C VAL A 259 -1.95 18.15 0.50
N ASP A 260 -3.10 18.65 0.04
CA ASP A 260 -3.18 19.96 -0.61
C ASP A 260 -2.78 21.04 0.41
N VAL A 261 -1.63 21.66 0.20
CA VAL A 261 -1.02 22.58 1.18
C VAL A 261 -1.66 23.98 1.17
N VAL A 262 -2.49 24.27 0.17
CA VAL A 262 -3.17 25.57 0.00
C VAL A 262 -4.59 25.49 0.56
N ALA A 263 -5.27 24.36 0.39
CA ALA A 263 -6.57 24.10 1.00
C ALA A 263 -6.49 23.72 2.50
N ASN A 264 -5.33 23.26 2.98
CA ASN A 264 -5.11 22.90 4.38
C ASN A 264 -4.51 24.07 5.19
N PRO A 265 -5.17 24.56 6.27
CA PRO A 265 -4.61 25.62 7.12
C PRO A 265 -3.23 25.31 7.74
N ARG A 266 -2.81 24.04 7.74
CA ARG A 266 -1.53 23.56 8.24
C ARG A 266 -0.59 23.06 7.14
N GLY A 267 -0.83 23.40 5.87
CA GLY A 267 0.01 22.98 4.74
C GLY A 267 1.50 23.29 4.93
N ALA A 268 1.80 24.46 5.51
CA ALA A 268 3.17 24.84 5.87
C ALA A 268 3.80 23.93 6.95
N GLU A 269 3.01 23.42 7.91
CA GLU A 269 3.48 22.46 8.92
C GLU A 269 3.83 21.11 8.27
N PHE A 270 3.06 20.68 7.27
CA PHE A 270 3.32 19.42 6.56
C PHE A 270 4.60 19.49 5.72
N ILE A 271 4.82 20.58 4.97
CA ILE A 271 6.10 20.82 4.25
C ILE A 271 7.28 20.82 5.25
N ALA A 272 7.17 21.58 6.34
CA ALA A 272 8.22 21.65 7.35
C ALA A 272 8.50 20.29 8.01
N ARG A 273 7.45 19.50 8.26
CA ARG A 273 7.54 18.13 8.79
C ARG A 273 8.25 17.19 7.83
N ASP A 274 7.83 17.14 6.57
CA ASP A 274 8.39 16.24 5.56
C ASP A 274 9.88 16.50 5.38
N VAL A 275 10.30 17.77 5.21
CA VAL A 275 11.73 18.15 5.15
C VAL A 275 12.47 17.72 6.42
N THR A 276 11.93 18.03 7.61
CA THR A 276 12.59 17.74 8.89
C THR A 276 12.83 16.24 9.09
N ASN A 277 11.86 15.40 8.73
CA ASN A 277 11.96 13.95 8.84
C ASN A 277 13.14 13.38 8.05
N VAL A 278 13.30 13.79 6.78
CA VAL A 278 14.39 13.31 5.91
C VAL A 278 15.71 13.97 6.25
N ALA A 279 15.74 15.29 6.45
CA ALA A 279 16.94 16.05 6.81
C ALA A 279 17.63 15.48 8.05
N ASN A 280 16.88 15.10 9.09
CA ASN A 280 17.43 14.51 10.30
C ASN A 280 18.12 13.16 10.05
N TRP A 281 17.64 12.36 9.10
CA TRP A 281 18.25 11.06 8.76
C TRP A 281 19.56 11.20 7.97
N PHE A 282 19.62 12.19 7.06
CA PHE A 282 20.82 12.53 6.29
C PHE A 282 21.88 13.21 7.18
N ARG A 283 21.49 14.17 8.05
CA ARG A 283 22.36 14.77 9.07
C ARG A 283 22.98 13.73 10.01
N ALA A 284 22.19 12.73 10.43
CA ALA A 284 22.66 11.62 11.24
C ALA A 284 23.67 10.68 10.53
N ARG A 285 23.97 10.91 9.25
CA ARG A 285 24.99 10.21 8.44
C ARG A 285 26.11 11.13 7.95
N GLY A 286 26.15 12.39 8.40
CA GLY A 286 27.22 13.34 8.09
C GLY A 286 26.94 14.32 6.93
N VAL A 287 25.81 14.19 6.24
CA VAL A 287 25.44 15.11 5.14
C VAL A 287 25.17 16.52 5.68
N ALA A 288 25.73 17.52 5.01
CA ALA A 288 25.61 18.93 5.36
C ALA A 288 24.25 19.53 4.93
N VAL A 289 23.18 19.18 5.64
CA VAL A 289 21.82 19.63 5.33
C VAL A 289 21.47 20.98 5.98
N ASP A 290 21.20 22.00 5.16
CA ASP A 290 20.37 23.15 5.54
C ASP A 290 18.89 22.81 5.34
N ALA A 291 18.21 22.47 6.44
CA ALA A 291 16.78 22.20 6.44
C ALA A 291 15.94 23.48 6.53
N GLU A 292 16.47 24.57 7.11
CA GLU A 292 15.70 25.78 7.38
C GLU A 292 15.58 26.60 6.09
N GLY A 293 16.68 26.86 5.39
CA GLY A 293 16.66 27.48 4.07
C GLY A 293 15.91 26.66 3.02
N LEU A 294 15.93 25.32 3.11
CA LEU A 294 15.10 24.46 2.26
C LEU A 294 13.61 24.62 2.58
N ILE A 295 13.19 24.65 3.86
CA ILE A 295 11.79 24.88 4.23
C ILE A 295 11.33 26.26 3.73
N GLU A 296 12.12 27.32 3.89
CA GLU A 296 11.74 28.64 3.40
C GLU A 296 11.60 28.69 1.87
N ARG A 297 12.51 28.03 1.13
CA ARG A 297 12.40 27.86 -0.33
C ARG A 297 11.11 27.15 -0.72
N LEU A 298 10.79 26.03 -0.08
CA LEU A 298 9.62 25.21 -0.42
C LEU A 298 8.28 25.92 -0.08
N LEU A 299 8.24 26.71 0.99
CA LEU A 299 7.06 27.52 1.32
C LEU A 299 6.79 28.60 0.27
N PHE A 300 7.84 29.23 -0.26
CA PHE A 300 7.72 30.17 -1.39
C PHE A 300 7.31 29.44 -2.69
N GLU A 301 7.93 28.29 -3.00
CA GLU A 301 7.60 27.50 -4.19
C GLU A 301 6.17 26.94 -4.20
N ALA A 302 5.58 26.72 -3.02
CA ALA A 302 4.16 26.35 -2.87
C ALA A 302 3.18 27.55 -2.93
N GLY A 303 3.69 28.79 -2.87
CA GLY A 303 2.88 30.01 -2.79
C GLY A 303 2.28 30.29 -1.40
N LEU A 304 2.94 29.82 -0.33
CA LEU A 304 2.51 30.00 1.06
C LEU A 304 3.22 31.14 1.79
N ARG A 305 4.21 31.78 1.17
CA ARG A 305 4.96 32.96 1.64
C ARG A 305 5.35 33.84 0.45
#